data_AF-A0A6B3IDE7-F1
#
_entry.id   AF-A0A6B3IDE7-F1
#
_cell.length_a   1.000
_cell.length_b   1.000
_cell.length_c   1.000
_cell.angle_alpha   90.00
_cell.angle_beta   90.00
_cell.angle_gamma   90.00
#
_symmetry.space_group_name_H-M   'P 1'
#
loop_
_entity.id
_entity.type
_entity.pdbx_description
1 polymer ?
#
loop_
_entity_poly.entity_id
_entity_poly.type
_entity_poly.pdbx_seq_one_letter_code
_entity_poly.pdbx_strand_id
1 'polypeptide(L)'
;MTLLNALVGVAAGMAGLFSLSSIVELTSTAPILALMLGLAVGIDYALFITSRYRQYLADGMDGEEAAGRAAGTAGSAVVFAGATVVIALAGLAVAGVPFLTVMGLAAAATVALAVLVSLTLLPAVLGFAGVRVLPRARRTQDSAPPSAGTGTAFGFRWGRIVARLRVP
;
A
#
# COMPACT_ATOMS: atom_id res chain seq x y z
N MET A 1 13.12 -4.43 -12.24
CA MET A 1 13.51 -4.30 -10.81
C MET A 1 12.49 -3.55 -9.96
N THR A 2 11.79 -2.53 -10.46
CA THR A 2 10.74 -1.78 -9.71
C THR A 2 9.52 -2.62 -9.34
N LEU A 3 9.07 -3.47 -10.27
CA LEU A 3 7.99 -4.45 -10.06
C LEU A 3 8.37 -5.55 -9.07
N LEU A 4 9.64 -6.00 -9.08
CA LEU A 4 10.09 -7.10 -8.21
C LEU A 4 10.12 -6.69 -6.74
N ASN A 5 10.61 -5.48 -6.41
CA ASN A 5 10.56 -4.97 -5.04
C ASN A 5 9.13 -4.62 -4.58
N ALA A 6 8.27 -4.16 -5.49
CA ALA A 6 6.85 -4.00 -5.19
C ALA A 6 6.20 -5.36 -4.87
N LEU A 7 6.52 -6.39 -5.66
CA LEU A 7 6.07 -7.76 -5.44
C LEU A 7 6.55 -8.33 -4.11
N VAL A 8 7.81 -8.08 -3.72
CA VAL A 8 8.37 -8.54 -2.44
C VAL A 8 7.75 -7.80 -1.24
N GLY A 9 7.51 -6.49 -1.36
CA GLY A 9 6.80 -5.73 -0.32
C GLY A 9 5.34 -6.18 -0.17
N VAL A 10 4.66 -6.46 -1.28
CA VAL A 10 3.31 -7.05 -1.30
C VAL A 10 3.31 -8.46 -0.74
N ALA A 11 4.30 -9.29 -1.08
CA ALA A 11 4.42 -10.65 -0.57
C ALA A 11 4.70 -10.69 0.95
N ALA A 12 5.52 -9.77 1.47
CA ALA A 12 5.76 -9.64 2.91
C ALA A 12 4.51 -9.14 3.66
N GLY A 13 3.78 -8.17 3.07
CA GLY A 13 2.49 -7.72 3.60
C GLY A 13 1.43 -8.83 3.60
N MET A 14 1.34 -9.59 2.49
CA MET A 14 0.50 -10.78 2.37
C MET A 14 0.87 -11.83 3.43
N ALA A 15 2.16 -12.13 3.62
CA ALA A 15 2.60 -13.11 4.62
C ALA A 15 2.22 -12.70 6.05
N GLY A 16 2.35 -11.41 6.39
CA GLY A 16 1.90 -10.89 7.68
C GLY A 16 0.38 -11.00 7.87
N LEU A 17 -0.40 -10.70 6.84
CA LEU A 17 -1.87 -10.80 6.86
C LEU A 17 -2.36 -12.24 6.92
N PHE A 18 -1.74 -13.16 6.17
CA PHE A 18 -2.03 -14.60 6.21
C PHE A 18 -1.75 -15.20 7.59
N SER A 19 -0.67 -14.78 8.26
CA SER A 19 -0.36 -15.22 9.62
C SER A 19 -1.35 -14.73 10.67
N LEU A 20 -2.03 -13.61 10.43
CA LEU A 20 -3.11 -13.11 11.29
C LEU A 20 -4.45 -13.79 10.98
N SER A 21 -4.70 -14.11 9.72
CA SER A 21 -5.93 -14.79 9.28
C SER A 21 -6.05 -16.21 9.84
N SER A 22 -4.95 -16.89 10.16
CA SER A 22 -5.00 -18.23 10.78
C SER A 22 -5.43 -18.22 12.25
N ILE A 23 -5.48 -17.03 12.88
CA ILE A 23 -5.80 -16.88 14.30
C ILE A 23 -7.31 -16.65 14.51
N VAL A 24 -8.05 -16.29 13.45
CA VAL A 24 -9.43 -15.81 13.55
C VAL A 24 -10.40 -16.81 12.90
N GLU A 25 -10.94 -17.72 13.70
CA GLU A 25 -12.02 -18.63 13.31
C GLU A 25 -13.38 -17.91 13.32
N LEU A 26 -14.03 -17.80 12.14
CA LEU A 26 -15.45 -17.42 12.04
C LEU A 26 -16.20 -18.39 11.12
N THR A 27 -17.52 -18.47 11.25
CA THR A 27 -18.39 -19.40 10.52
C THR A 27 -18.30 -19.28 8.98
N SER A 28 -18.32 -20.43 8.30
CA SER A 28 -18.21 -20.80 6.86
C SER A 28 -18.00 -19.73 5.75
N THR A 29 -18.59 -18.53 5.83
CA THR A 29 -18.50 -17.46 4.80
C THR A 29 -17.91 -16.14 5.29
N ALA A 30 -18.03 -15.82 6.59
CA ALA A 30 -17.46 -14.59 7.14
C ALA A 30 -15.93 -14.53 7.05
N PRO A 31 -15.15 -15.60 7.28
CA PRO A 31 -13.71 -15.60 7.09
C PRO A 31 -13.30 -15.36 5.65
N ILE A 32 -14.05 -15.89 4.68
CA ILE A 32 -13.72 -15.73 3.25
C ILE A 32 -13.81 -14.25 2.87
N LEU A 33 -14.88 -13.56 3.29
CA LEU A 33 -15.04 -12.13 3.03
C LEU A 33 -14.04 -11.28 3.80
N ALA A 34 -13.79 -11.62 5.07
CA ALA A 34 -12.75 -10.99 5.88
C ALA A 34 -11.38 -11.12 5.20
N LEU A 35 -11.02 -12.30 4.72
CA LEU A 35 -9.75 -12.55 4.04
C LEU A 35 -9.68 -11.81 2.70
N MET A 36 -10.72 -11.89 1.86
CA MET A 36 -10.75 -11.18 0.57
C MET A 36 -10.62 -9.66 0.76
N LEU A 37 -11.40 -9.07 1.67
CA LEU A 37 -11.37 -7.63 1.94
C LEU A 37 -10.09 -7.22 2.65
N GLY A 38 -9.69 -7.92 3.71
CA GLY A 38 -8.50 -7.62 4.49
C GLY A 38 -7.23 -7.69 3.66
N LEU A 39 -7.12 -8.69 2.78
CA LEU A 39 -6.00 -8.84 1.88
C LEU A 39 -6.01 -7.79 0.76
N ALA A 40 -7.15 -7.53 0.11
CA ALA A 40 -7.25 -6.51 -0.92
C ALA A 40 -6.87 -5.12 -0.38
N VAL A 41 -7.51 -4.73 0.71
CA VAL A 41 -7.32 -3.43 1.35
C VAL A 41 -5.92 -3.30 1.96
N GLY A 42 -5.41 -4.37 2.58
CA GLY A 42 -4.06 -4.40 3.15
C GLY A 42 -2.97 -4.22 2.09
N ILE A 43 -3.13 -4.83 0.91
CA ILE A 43 -2.21 -4.68 -0.22
C ILE A 43 -2.23 -3.24 -0.73
N ASP A 44 -3.42 -2.66 -0.93
CA ASP A 44 -3.56 -1.30 -1.44
C ASP A 44 -2.88 -0.29 -0.52
N TYR A 45 -3.07 -0.42 0.79
CA TYR A 45 -2.44 0.46 1.78
C TYR A 45 -0.94 0.24 1.88
N ALA A 46 -0.48 -1.01 1.83
CA ALA A 46 0.94 -1.30 1.84
C ALA A 46 1.65 -0.73 0.60
N LEU A 47 1.05 -0.88 -0.57
CA LEU A 47 1.55 -0.29 -1.82
C LEU A 47 1.54 1.24 -1.78
N PHE A 48 0.50 1.84 -1.21
CA PHE A 48 0.43 3.30 -1.11
C PHE A 48 1.53 3.86 -0.19
N ILE A 49 1.70 3.30 1.00
CA ILE A 49 2.72 3.73 1.96
C ILE A 49 4.13 3.46 1.43
N THR A 50 4.38 2.28 0.85
CA THR A 50 5.70 1.94 0.28
C THR A 50 6.03 2.82 -0.93
N SER A 51 5.05 3.16 -1.77
CA SER A 51 5.25 4.09 -2.90
C SER A 51 5.72 5.46 -2.40
N ARG A 52 5.08 5.99 -1.34
CA ARG A 52 5.48 7.26 -0.71
C ARG A 52 6.84 7.17 -0.03
N TYR A 53 7.11 6.09 0.70
CA TYR A 53 8.42 5.82 1.29
C TYR A 53 9.55 5.84 0.24
N ARG A 54 9.32 5.19 -0.91
CA ARG A 54 10.28 5.17 -2.02
C ARG A 54 10.48 6.54 -2.68
N GLN A 55 9.48 7.42 -2.66
CA GLN A 55 9.63 8.81 -3.12
C GLN A 55 10.54 9.59 -2.16
N TYR A 56 10.33 9.48 -0.85
CA TYR A 56 11.20 10.17 0.11
C TYR A 56 12.66 9.68 0.07
N LEU A 57 12.87 8.37 -0.06
CA LEU A 57 14.20 7.81 -0.27
C LEU A 57 14.83 8.26 -1.60
N ALA A 58 14.02 8.44 -2.64
CA ALA A 58 14.46 8.96 -3.92
C ALA A 58 14.93 10.42 -3.85
N ASP A 59 14.40 11.17 -2.90
CA ASP A 59 14.74 12.58 -2.64
C ASP A 59 15.94 12.72 -1.68
N GLY A 60 16.60 11.60 -1.33
CA GLY A 60 17.82 11.59 -0.51
C GLY A 60 17.57 11.55 1.01
N MET A 61 16.33 11.31 1.44
CA MET A 61 15.98 11.20 2.86
C MET A 61 16.49 9.90 3.47
N ASP A 62 16.88 9.94 4.74
CA ASP A 62 17.23 8.74 5.48
C ASP A 62 16.03 7.79 5.64
N GLY A 63 16.28 6.49 5.73
CA GLY A 63 15.25 5.46 5.77
C GLY A 63 14.32 5.57 6.98
N GLU A 64 14.83 5.98 8.14
CA GLU A 64 13.99 6.12 9.33
C GLU A 64 13.07 7.34 9.22
N GLU A 65 13.62 8.48 8.76
CA GLU A 65 12.86 9.71 8.56
C GLU A 65 11.85 9.58 7.41
N ALA A 66 12.20 8.88 6.33
CA ALA A 66 11.32 8.59 5.22
C ALA A 66 10.14 7.70 5.64
N ALA A 67 10.35 6.71 6.52
CA ALA A 67 9.29 5.86 7.04
C ALA A 67 8.31 6.68 7.91
N GLY A 68 8.84 7.54 8.78
CA GLY A 68 8.04 8.46 9.60
C GLY A 68 7.21 9.44 8.76
N ARG A 69 7.82 10.09 7.75
CA ARG A 69 7.10 11.01 6.84
C ARG A 69 6.08 10.28 5.98
N ALA A 70 6.37 9.07 5.50
CA ALA A 70 5.41 8.27 4.74
C ALA A 70 4.20 7.92 5.59
N ALA A 71 4.40 7.49 6.84
CA ALA A 71 3.30 7.23 7.76
C ALA A 71 2.49 8.51 8.07
N GLY A 72 3.16 9.64 8.31
CA GLY A 72 2.48 10.91 8.62
C GLY A 72 1.68 11.52 7.46
N THR A 73 2.12 11.31 6.22
CA THR A 73 1.47 11.91 5.03
C THR A 73 0.56 10.95 4.29
N ALA A 74 1.02 9.73 4.01
CA ALA A 74 0.25 8.70 3.33
C ALA A 74 -0.72 8.01 4.28
N GLY A 75 -0.35 7.89 5.56
CA GLY A 75 -1.17 7.20 6.55
C GLY A 75 -2.49 7.92 6.84
N SER A 76 -2.55 9.25 6.77
CA SER A 76 -3.81 9.98 6.94
C SER A 76 -4.84 9.62 5.85
N ALA A 77 -4.40 9.45 4.61
CA ALA A 77 -5.27 8.98 3.52
C ALA A 77 -5.73 7.53 3.72
N VAL A 78 -4.85 6.67 4.24
CA VAL A 78 -5.18 5.28 4.58
C VAL A 78 -6.21 5.20 5.72
N VAL A 79 -6.05 5.99 6.77
CA VAL A 79 -7.03 6.08 7.88
C VAL A 79 -8.37 6.56 7.36
N PHE A 80 -8.39 7.59 6.51
CA PHE A 80 -9.63 8.13 5.94
C PHE A 80 -10.36 7.08 5.08
N ALA A 81 -9.65 6.46 4.14
CA ALA A 81 -10.21 5.40 3.31
C ALA A 81 -10.68 4.21 4.16
N GLY A 82 -9.87 3.76 5.11
CA GLY A 82 -10.22 2.65 6.00
C GLY A 82 -11.46 2.93 6.84
N ALA A 83 -11.55 4.12 7.43
CA ALA A 83 -12.71 4.54 8.22
C ALA A 83 -14.00 4.51 7.40
N THR A 84 -13.98 4.97 6.14
CA THR A 84 -15.17 4.92 5.28
C THR A 84 -15.65 3.50 5.01
N VAL A 85 -14.71 2.56 4.77
CA VAL A 85 -15.05 1.15 4.54
C VAL A 85 -15.60 0.50 5.81
N VAL A 86 -14.98 0.75 6.97
CA VAL A 86 -15.46 0.26 8.27
C VAL A 86 -16.87 0.75 8.56
N ILE A 87 -17.16 2.03 8.32
CA ILE A 87 -18.50 2.62 8.52
C ILE A 87 -19.51 1.97 7.56
N ALA A 88 -19.17 1.78 6.28
CA ALA A 88 -20.05 1.15 5.30
C ALA A 88 -20.41 -0.30 5.69
N LEU A 89 -19.41 -1.07 6.14
CA LEU A 89 -19.60 -2.45 6.57
C LEU A 89 -20.37 -2.56 7.89
N ALA A 90 -20.12 -1.65 8.84
CA ALA A 90 -20.92 -1.53 10.05
C ALA A 90 -22.38 -1.15 9.75
N GLY A 91 -22.61 -0.38 8.67
CA GLY A 91 -23.94 -0.02 8.19
C GLY A 91 -24.82 -1.21 7.80
N LEU A 92 -24.24 -2.38 7.47
CA LEU A 92 -25.04 -3.61 7.23
C LEU A 92 -25.84 -4.03 8.47
N ALA A 93 -25.42 -3.63 9.68
CA ALA A 93 -26.19 -3.87 10.90
C ALA A 93 -27.58 -3.21 10.87
N VAL A 94 -27.73 -2.10 10.13
CA VAL A 94 -28.99 -1.37 9.99
C VAL A 94 -30.01 -2.12 9.12
N ALA A 95 -29.55 -3.06 8.27
CA ALA A 95 -30.43 -3.82 7.38
C ALA A 95 -31.36 -4.81 8.12
N GLY A 96 -31.10 -5.11 9.40
CA GLY A 96 -31.93 -6.00 10.21
C GLY A 96 -31.82 -7.48 9.87
N VAL A 97 -30.88 -7.87 8.99
CA VAL A 97 -30.63 -9.27 8.61
C VAL A 97 -29.46 -9.82 9.41
N PRO A 98 -29.65 -10.77 10.35
CA PRO A 98 -28.60 -11.21 11.28
C PRO A 98 -27.32 -11.71 10.60
N PHE A 99 -27.48 -12.42 9.48
CA PHE A 99 -26.36 -12.90 8.69
C PHE A 99 -25.49 -11.76 8.13
N LEU A 100 -26.11 -10.72 7.57
CA LEU A 100 -25.40 -9.55 7.02
C LEU A 100 -24.72 -8.74 8.13
N THR A 101 -25.37 -8.61 9.29
CA THR A 101 -24.80 -7.91 10.45
C THR A 101 -23.51 -8.57 10.92
N VAL A 102 -23.52 -9.88 11.19
CA VAL A 102 -22.34 -10.61 11.66
C VAL A 102 -21.22 -10.56 10.64
N MET A 103 -21.55 -10.75 9.37
CA MET A 103 -20.59 -10.73 8.26
C MET A 103 -19.97 -9.34 8.06
N GLY A 104 -20.78 -8.28 8.09
CA GLY A 104 -20.34 -6.89 7.96
C GLY A 104 -19.45 -6.47 9.12
N LEU A 105 -19.82 -6.79 10.36
CA LEU A 105 -19.00 -6.51 11.54
C LEU A 105 -17.66 -7.26 11.53
N ALA A 106 -17.67 -8.54 11.13
CA ALA A 106 -16.44 -9.31 10.99
C ALA A 106 -15.50 -8.69 9.95
N ALA A 107 -16.01 -8.36 8.77
CA ALA A 107 -15.24 -7.70 7.72
C ALA A 107 -14.74 -6.32 8.16
N ALA A 108 -15.56 -5.52 8.86
CA ALA A 108 -15.18 -4.23 9.39
C ALA A 108 -14.02 -4.33 10.38
N ALA A 109 -14.07 -5.31 11.28
CA ALA A 109 -12.98 -5.58 12.23
C ALA A 109 -11.67 -5.95 11.50
N THR A 110 -11.76 -6.79 10.45
CA THR A 110 -10.59 -7.17 9.65
C THR A 110 -9.98 -5.98 8.90
N VAL A 111 -10.81 -5.11 8.31
CA VAL A 111 -10.33 -3.89 7.63
C VAL A 111 -9.66 -2.94 8.63
N ALA A 112 -10.28 -2.73 9.80
CA ALA A 112 -9.69 -1.90 10.86
C ALA A 112 -8.32 -2.43 11.31
N LEU A 113 -8.20 -3.75 11.48
CA LEU A 113 -6.94 -4.40 11.79
C LEU A 113 -5.90 -4.23 10.68
N ALA A 114 -6.29 -4.37 9.41
CA ALA A 114 -5.40 -4.16 8.27
C ALA A 114 -4.86 -2.72 8.21
N VAL A 115 -5.71 -1.72 8.48
CA VAL A 115 -5.31 -0.31 8.61
C VAL A 115 -4.25 -0.16 9.71
N LEU A 116 -4.52 -0.68 10.91
CA LEU A 116 -3.58 -0.60 12.03
C LEU A 116 -2.23 -1.24 11.70
N VAL A 117 -2.25 -2.44 11.12
CA VAL A 117 -1.03 -3.16 10.68
C VAL A 117 -0.27 -2.33 9.64
N SER A 118 -0.96 -1.75 8.66
CA SER A 118 -0.32 -0.92 7.63
C SER A 118 0.32 0.37 8.16
N LEU A 119 -0.16 0.90 9.29
CA LEU A 119 0.36 2.14 9.89
C LEU A 119 1.42 1.90 10.96
N THR A 120 1.49 0.68 11.51
CA THR A 120 2.39 0.35 12.63
C THR A 120 3.51 -0.59 12.19
N LEU A 121 3.16 -1.79 11.76
CA LEU A 121 4.09 -2.84 11.37
C LEU A 121 4.83 -2.47 10.08
N LEU A 122 4.13 -1.93 9.08
CA LEU A 122 4.77 -1.64 7.80
C LEU A 122 5.84 -0.53 7.90
N PRO A 123 5.60 0.63 8.53
CA PRO A 123 6.65 1.64 8.70
C PRO A 123 7.80 1.15 9.58
N ALA A 124 7.51 0.33 10.61
CA ALA A 124 8.55 -0.27 11.45
C ALA A 124 9.47 -1.20 10.64
N VAL A 125 8.88 -2.07 9.80
CA VAL A 125 9.65 -2.96 8.92
C VAL A 125 10.42 -2.17 7.86
N LEU A 126 9.83 -1.12 7.28
CA LEU A 126 10.49 -0.28 6.28
C LEU A 126 11.64 0.55 6.87
N GLY A 127 11.45 1.12 8.06
CA GLY A 127 12.48 1.85 8.80
C GLY A 127 13.64 0.93 9.18
N PHE A 128 13.36 -0.28 9.67
CA PHE A 128 14.40 -1.27 10.00
C PHE A 128 15.10 -1.85 8.76
N ALA A 129 14.39 -2.03 7.64
CA ALA A 129 14.96 -2.54 6.40
C ALA A 129 15.83 -1.50 5.65
N GLY A 130 15.65 -0.21 5.93
CA GLY A 130 16.46 0.90 5.42
C GLY A 130 16.67 0.90 3.89
N VAL A 131 17.87 1.31 3.46
CA VAL A 131 18.27 1.48 2.04
C VAL A 131 18.25 0.16 1.24
N ARG A 132 18.12 -1.01 1.88
CA ARG A 132 18.01 -2.30 1.17
C ARG A 132 16.72 -2.44 0.37
N VAL A 133 15.73 -1.59 0.63
CA VAL A 133 14.49 -1.50 -0.16
C VAL A 133 14.71 -0.70 -1.47
N LEU A 134 15.82 0.03 -1.62
CA LEU A 134 16.16 0.68 -2.89
C LEU A 134 16.84 -0.30 -3.87
N PRO A 135 16.47 -0.24 -5.16
CA PRO A 135 17.23 -0.93 -6.20
C PRO A 135 18.67 -0.40 -6.25
N ARG A 136 19.64 -1.33 -6.24
CA ARG A 136 21.09 -1.09 -6.36
C ARG A 136 21.49 -0.10 -7.48
N ALA A 137 20.67 0.06 -8.51
CA ALA A 137 20.93 0.92 -9.67
C ALA A 137 21.00 2.43 -9.35
N ARG A 138 20.41 2.89 -8.23
CA ARG A 138 20.47 4.31 -7.86
C ARG A 138 21.67 4.67 -6.97
N ARG A 139 22.31 3.66 -6.37
CA ARG A 139 23.55 3.82 -5.58
C ARG A 139 24.73 4.30 -6.42
N THR A 140 24.68 4.07 -7.74
CA THR A 140 25.73 4.44 -8.69
C THR A 140 25.50 5.77 -9.40
N GLN A 141 24.34 6.43 -9.18
CA GLN A 141 24.04 7.69 -9.86
C GLN A 141 24.46 8.94 -9.06
N ASP A 142 24.63 8.82 -7.74
CA ASP A 142 25.17 9.89 -6.88
C ASP A 142 26.69 10.10 -7.04
N SER A 143 27.37 9.26 -7.82
CA SER A 143 28.82 9.37 -8.10
C SER A 143 29.15 9.95 -9.47
N ALA A 144 28.16 10.28 -10.30
CA ALA A 144 28.39 10.86 -11.63
C ALA A 144 27.95 12.35 -11.65
N PRO A 145 28.80 13.28 -12.13
CA PRO A 145 28.40 14.67 -12.29
C PRO A 145 27.20 14.77 -13.26
N PRO A 146 26.36 15.83 -13.15
CA PRO A 146 25.13 15.93 -13.90
C PRO A 146 25.42 16.10 -15.39
N SER A 147 25.52 14.99 -16.12
CA SER A 147 25.50 15.01 -17.57
C SER A 147 24.04 15.11 -18.01
N ALA A 148 23.76 16.20 -18.72
CA ALA A 148 22.53 16.40 -19.46
C ALA A 148 22.29 15.20 -20.39
N GLY A 149 21.48 14.25 -19.92
CA GLY A 149 21.22 12.99 -20.59
C GLY A 149 19.73 12.80 -20.78
N THR A 150 19.26 13.21 -21.96
CA THR A 150 17.95 12.98 -22.55
C THR A 150 17.48 11.53 -22.36
N GLY A 151 16.83 11.26 -21.23
CA GLY A 151 16.20 9.98 -20.93
C GLY A 151 14.88 9.89 -21.69
N THR A 152 14.87 9.11 -22.77
CA THR A 152 13.71 8.85 -23.63
C THR A 152 12.60 8.10 -22.86
N ALA A 153 11.90 8.79 -21.95
CA ALA A 153 10.79 8.20 -21.22
C ALA A 153 9.61 7.97 -22.17
N PHE A 154 9.05 6.77 -22.12
CA PHE A 154 7.87 6.34 -22.89
C PHE A 154 6.72 7.37 -22.86
N GLY A 155 6.57 8.10 -21.75
CA GLY A 155 5.62 9.20 -21.59
C GLY A 155 5.83 10.38 -22.55
N PHE A 156 7.07 10.75 -22.89
CA PHE A 156 7.33 11.81 -23.89
C PHE A 156 7.01 11.36 -25.32
N ARG A 157 7.21 10.08 -25.64
CA ARG A 157 6.81 9.52 -26.94
C ARG A 157 5.30 9.48 -27.08
N TRP A 158 4.60 9.05 -26.03
CA TRP A 158 3.14 9.03 -25.99
C TRP A 158 2.54 10.43 -26.08
N GLY A 159 3.05 11.39 -25.29
CA GLY A 159 2.60 12.78 -25.36
C GLY A 159 2.80 13.40 -26.75
N ARG A 160 3.90 13.07 -27.44
CA ARG A 160 4.16 13.53 -28.82
C ARG A 160 3.26 12.87 -29.86
N ILE A 161 2.87 11.61 -29.66
CA ILE A 161 1.91 10.90 -30.53
C ILE A 161 0.51 11.49 -30.37
N VAL A 162 0.07 11.73 -29.14
CA VAL A 162 -1.25 12.32 -28.85
C VAL A 162 -1.33 13.77 -29.34
N ALA A 163 -0.25 14.56 -29.16
CA ALA A 163 -0.20 15.92 -29.68
C ALA A 163 -0.22 16.00 -31.22
N ARG A 164 0.25 14.96 -31.92
CA ARG A 164 0.17 14.84 -33.39
C ARG A 164 -1.19 14.37 -33.90
N LEU A 165 -2.04 13.85 -33.03
CA LEU A 165 -3.40 13.36 -33.33
C LEU A 165 -4.49 14.32 -32.82
N ARG A 166 -4.18 15.61 -32.63
CA ARG A 166 -5.24 16.62 -32.48
C ARG A 166 -5.98 16.76 -33.82
N VAL A 167 -7.06 16.01 -33.95
CA VAL A 167 -8.07 16.18 -35.00
C VAL A 167 -8.79 17.51 -34.71
N PRO A 168 -8.95 18.39 -35.72
CA PRO A 168 -9.65 19.68 -35.60
C PRO A 168 -11.14 19.54 -35.29
#